data_AF-A0A415H119-F1
#
_entry.id   AF-A0A415H119-F1
#
_cell.length_a   1.000
_cell.length_b   1.000
_cell.length_c   1.000
_cell.angle_alpha   90.00
_cell.angle_beta   90.00
_cell.angle_gamma   90.00
#
_symmetry.space_group_name_H-M   'P 1'
#
loop_
_entity.id
_entity.type
_entity.pdbx_description
1 polymer ?
#
loop_
_entity_poly.entity_id
_entity_poly.type
_entity_poly.pdbx_seq_one_letter_code
_entity_poly.pdbx_strand_id
1 'polypeptide(L)'
;MERWELENTHAYRIYQNTHRGQYKETETEVEKQERLVRTREYISKRITKVKDAYSYMTIRNQLNAFAQEIGRDNYSYIELENQLNRQIANIVEDNNTAIEKLQREIDAMKAIKIEDTPEELTLLEQQAQQKMYEMLIKLKPNDTTGRNKRMLGNWVTQADRATALALTKIMLMPDYAKEFSERYKTILSEKIRKPEQIEHEKAVEPILKEMGTKLGKLYMCNFHLKQAMKSYYN
;
A
#
# COMPACT_ATOMS: atom_id res chain seq x y z
N MET A 1 10.46 41.03 18.81
CA MET A 1 10.68 39.68 19.36
C MET A 1 9.65 39.49 20.46
N GLU A 2 8.62 38.70 20.17
CA GLU A 2 7.45 38.57 21.03
C GLU A 2 7.74 37.56 22.17
N ARG A 3 7.09 37.70 23.33
CA ARG A 3 7.42 36.95 24.57
C ARG A 3 7.38 35.42 24.37
N TRP A 4 6.52 34.92 23.48
CA TRP A 4 6.38 33.51 23.13
C TRP A 4 7.49 32.95 22.22
N GLU A 5 8.25 33.82 21.52
CA GLU A 5 9.44 33.42 20.77
C GLU A 5 10.61 33.10 21.74
N LEU A 6 10.68 33.83 22.85
CA LEU A 6 11.67 33.63 23.90
C LEU A 6 11.41 32.35 24.70
N GLU A 7 10.15 31.97 24.91
CA GLU A 7 9.74 30.76 25.66
C GLU A 7 10.28 29.44 25.08
N ASN A 8 10.62 29.42 23.80
CA ASN A 8 11.18 28.26 23.11
C ASN A 8 12.71 28.20 23.11
N THR A 9 13.40 29.24 23.56
CA THR A 9 14.86 29.30 23.58
C THR A 9 15.42 28.58 24.80
N HIS A 10 16.52 27.84 24.61
CA HIS A 10 17.20 27.11 25.69
C HIS A 10 17.63 28.05 26.84
N ALA A 11 18.06 29.27 26.51
CA ALA A 11 18.40 30.31 27.47
C ALA A 11 17.22 30.73 28.37
N TYR A 12 16.00 30.79 27.83
CA TYR A 12 14.79 31.12 28.60
C TYR A 12 14.36 29.98 29.52
N ARG A 13 14.49 28.73 29.06
CA ARG A 13 14.24 27.55 29.91
C ARG A 13 15.25 27.44 31.06
N ILE A 14 16.52 27.77 30.81
CA ILE A 14 17.54 27.83 31.87
C ILE A 14 17.20 28.96 32.85
N TYR A 15 16.89 30.16 32.36
CA TYR A 15 16.51 31.30 33.20
C TYR A 15 15.28 30.99 34.07
N GLN A 16 14.22 30.39 33.52
CA GLN A 16 13.05 29.98 34.30
C GLN A 16 13.35 28.87 35.30
N ASN A 17 14.25 27.93 34.98
CA ASN A 17 14.64 26.87 35.92
C ASN A 17 15.51 27.39 37.07
N THR A 18 16.38 28.40 36.85
CA THR A 18 17.13 29.05 37.95
C THR A 18 16.27 29.99 38.79
N HIS A 19 15.19 30.55 38.24
CA HIS A 19 14.30 31.48 38.96
C HIS A 19 13.01 30.82 39.50
N ARG A 20 12.86 29.50 39.33
CA ARG A 20 11.70 28.71 39.82
C ARG A 20 11.48 28.76 41.33
N GLY A 21 12.50 29.18 42.10
CA GLY A 21 12.42 29.39 43.53
C GLY A 21 11.94 30.77 43.97
N GLN A 22 11.82 31.75 43.06
CA GLN A 22 11.56 33.16 43.42
C GLN A 22 10.16 33.70 43.03
N TYR A 23 9.37 32.97 42.25
CA TYR A 23 7.98 33.32 41.93
C TYR A 23 7.04 32.17 42.31
N LYS A 24 6.74 32.05 43.61
CA LYS A 24 5.48 31.46 44.07
C LYS A 24 4.50 32.61 44.32
N GLU A 25 4.12 33.33 43.27
CA GLU A 25 2.87 34.09 43.34
C GLU A 25 1.75 33.08 43.08
N THR A 26 0.87 32.92 44.06
CA THR A 26 -0.38 32.18 43.90
C THR A 26 -1.20 32.86 42.81
N GLU A 27 -1.31 32.21 41.64
CA GLU A 27 -2.23 32.59 40.56
C GLU A 27 -3.61 32.90 41.16
N THR A 28 -4.20 34.04 40.81
CA THR A 28 -5.55 34.37 41.27
C THR A 28 -6.57 33.46 40.57
N GLU A 29 -7.75 33.26 41.16
CA GLU A 29 -8.77 32.37 40.56
C GLU A 29 -9.23 32.88 39.18
N VAL A 30 -9.22 34.21 38.96
CA VAL A 30 -9.57 34.82 37.66
C VAL A 30 -8.49 34.51 36.61
N GLU A 31 -7.21 34.68 36.95
CA GLU A 31 -6.09 34.37 36.05
C GLU A 31 -6.06 32.89 35.67
N LYS A 32 -6.33 32.01 36.65
CA LYS A 32 -6.46 30.58 36.45
C LYS A 32 -7.60 30.25 35.48
N GLN A 33 -8.78 30.85 35.66
CA GLN A 33 -9.93 30.66 34.77
C GLN A 33 -9.61 31.10 33.34
N GLU A 34 -8.96 32.25 33.16
CA GLU A 34 -8.54 32.73 31.84
C GLU A 34 -7.54 31.79 31.17
N ARG A 35 -6.53 31.32 31.91
CA ARG A 35 -5.54 30.35 31.41
C ARG A 35 -6.22 29.06 30.99
N LEU A 36 -7.17 28.55 31.76
CA LEU A 36 -7.94 27.35 31.44
C LEU A 36 -8.78 27.51 30.16
N VAL A 37 -9.42 28.67 29.97
CA VAL A 37 -10.16 28.98 28.73
C VAL A 37 -9.22 29.00 27.52
N ARG A 38 -8.06 29.67 27.64
CA ARG A 38 -7.04 29.70 26.57
C ARG A 38 -6.52 28.30 26.25
N THR A 39 -6.31 27.47 27.29
CA THR A 39 -5.85 26.09 27.15
C THR A 39 -6.90 25.23 26.45
N ARG A 40 -8.18 25.32 26.83
CA ARG A 40 -9.29 24.63 26.17
C ARG A 40 -9.34 24.96 24.69
N GLU A 41 -9.30 26.24 24.35
CA GLU A 41 -9.35 26.72 22.97
C GLU A 41 -8.15 26.24 22.14
N TYR A 42 -6.96 26.23 22.75
CA TYR A 42 -5.76 25.70 22.14
C TYR A 42 -5.89 24.19 21.84
N ILE A 43 -6.37 23.39 22.80
CA ILE A 43 -6.58 21.95 22.61
C ILE A 43 -7.60 21.72 21.49
N SER A 44 -8.74 22.42 21.51
CA SER A 44 -9.78 22.32 20.47
C SER A 44 -9.24 22.57 19.07
N LYS A 45 -8.47 23.65 18.87
CA LYS A 45 -7.82 23.98 17.59
C LYS A 45 -6.82 22.94 17.12
N ARG A 46 -6.22 22.18 18.03
CA ARG A 46 -5.29 21.11 17.66
C ARG A 46 -5.98 19.79 17.40
N ILE A 47 -7.12 19.52 18.05
CA ILE A 47 -7.95 18.34 17.76
C ILE A 47 -8.28 18.32 16.26
N THR A 48 -8.72 19.44 15.68
CA THR A 48 -9.08 19.52 14.25
C THR A 48 -7.91 19.25 13.28
N LYS A 49 -6.66 19.28 13.78
CA LYS A 49 -5.44 19.04 13.00
C LYS A 49 -4.84 17.64 13.23
N VAL A 50 -5.51 16.79 14.00
CA VAL A 50 -5.09 15.40 14.21
C VAL A 50 -5.23 14.64 12.89
N LYS A 51 -4.22 13.83 12.57
CA LYS A 51 -4.12 13.08 11.31
C LYS A 51 -3.56 11.66 11.46
N ASP A 52 -2.91 11.38 12.58
CA ASP A 52 -2.17 10.14 12.81
C ASP A 52 -2.16 9.78 14.32
N ALA A 53 -1.68 8.59 14.63
CA ALA A 53 -1.60 8.10 16.02
C ALA A 53 -0.72 8.98 16.92
N TYR A 54 0.36 9.55 16.38
CA TYR A 54 1.26 10.40 17.15
C TYR A 54 0.60 11.72 17.58
N SER A 55 -0.05 12.40 16.64
CA SER A 55 -0.83 13.61 16.90
C SER A 55 -1.98 13.31 17.85
N TYR A 56 -2.69 12.19 17.68
CA TYR A 56 -3.70 11.73 18.62
C TYR A 56 -3.16 11.59 20.06
N MET A 57 -2.06 10.86 20.24
CA MET A 57 -1.45 10.67 21.56
C MET A 57 -1.00 11.99 22.20
N THR A 58 -0.44 12.89 21.40
CA THR A 58 -0.03 14.22 21.87
C THR A 58 -1.22 15.01 22.42
N ILE A 59 -2.34 15.03 21.68
CA ILE A 59 -3.55 15.73 22.13
C ILE A 59 -4.18 15.04 23.35
N ARG A 60 -4.15 13.71 23.40
CA ARG A 60 -4.64 12.97 24.56
C ARG A 60 -3.85 13.29 25.83
N ASN A 61 -2.53 13.42 25.74
CA ASN A 61 -1.69 13.84 26.86
C ASN A 61 -2.00 15.27 27.32
N GLN A 62 -2.25 16.20 26.39
CA GLN A 62 -2.66 17.56 26.72
C GLN A 62 -4.04 17.59 27.40
N LEU A 63 -4.97 16.78 26.90
CA LEU A 63 -6.31 16.62 27.47
C LEU A 63 -6.24 16.05 28.90
N ASN A 64 -5.33 15.11 29.18
CA ASN A 64 -5.11 14.58 30.54
C ASN A 64 -4.54 15.62 31.49
N ALA A 65 -3.55 16.41 31.05
CA ALA A 65 -3.00 17.49 31.87
C ALA A 65 -4.07 18.53 32.20
N PHE A 66 -4.90 18.88 31.21
CA PHE A 66 -6.06 19.75 31.42
C PHE A 66 -7.05 19.14 32.43
N ALA A 67 -7.37 17.84 32.30
CA ALA A 67 -8.26 17.15 33.22
C ALA A 67 -7.75 17.06 34.66
N GLN A 68 -6.43 17.00 34.87
CA GLN A 68 -5.83 17.03 36.20
C GLN A 68 -6.09 18.35 36.93
N GLU A 69 -6.28 19.44 36.19
CA GLU A 69 -6.54 20.77 36.76
C GLU A 69 -8.04 21.04 36.98
N ILE A 70 -8.92 20.60 36.07
CA ILE A 70 -10.36 20.94 36.10
C ILE A 70 -11.29 19.79 36.52
N GLY A 71 -10.76 18.57 36.61
CA GLY A 71 -11.53 17.34 36.84
C GLY A 71 -12.08 16.73 35.54
N ARG A 72 -12.17 15.39 35.51
CA ARG A 72 -12.71 14.64 34.35
C ARG A 72 -14.22 14.78 34.19
N ASP A 73 -14.94 15.10 35.25
CA ASP A 73 -16.39 15.30 35.21
C ASP A 73 -16.78 16.70 34.68
N ASN A 74 -15.79 17.56 34.44
CA ASN A 74 -16.03 18.90 33.93
C ASN A 74 -16.50 18.86 32.48
N TYR A 75 -17.57 19.60 32.17
CA TYR A 75 -18.15 19.71 30.83
C TYR A 75 -17.10 20.07 29.76
N SER A 76 -16.16 20.96 30.06
CA SER A 76 -15.12 21.39 29.11
C SER A 76 -14.19 20.23 28.71
N TYR A 77 -13.89 19.33 29.63
CA TYR A 77 -13.09 18.13 29.33
C TYR A 77 -13.91 17.15 28.46
N ILE A 78 -15.14 16.86 28.87
CA ILE A 78 -16.04 15.93 28.17
C ILE A 78 -16.27 16.37 26.72
N GLU A 79 -16.46 17.66 26.49
CA GLU A 79 -16.65 18.21 25.14
C GLU A 79 -15.41 18.04 24.27
N LEU A 80 -14.21 18.36 24.79
CA LEU A 80 -12.95 18.16 24.06
C LEU A 80 -12.67 16.69 23.79
N GLU A 81 -12.99 15.81 24.74
CA GLU A 81 -12.87 14.36 24.56
C GLU A 81 -13.78 13.86 23.43
N ASN A 82 -15.04 14.27 23.44
CA ASN A 82 -16.00 13.92 22.40
C ASN A 82 -15.56 14.47 21.03
N GLN A 83 -15.02 15.69 20.98
CA GLN A 83 -14.49 16.28 19.75
C GLN A 83 -13.31 15.48 19.21
N LEU A 84 -12.38 15.05 20.08
CA LEU A 84 -11.25 14.20 19.69
C LEU A 84 -11.73 12.85 19.16
N ASN A 85 -12.68 12.21 19.84
CA ASN A 85 -13.22 10.92 19.43
C ASN A 85 -13.93 11.00 18.07
N ARG A 86 -14.73 12.04 17.83
CA ARG A 86 -15.36 12.30 16.53
C ARG A 86 -14.33 12.51 15.42
N GLN A 87 -13.29 13.30 15.69
CA GLN A 87 -12.23 13.52 14.71
C GLN A 87 -11.54 12.22 14.31
N ILE A 88 -11.23 11.35 15.27
CA ILE A 88 -10.61 10.05 14.97
C ILE A 88 -11.57 9.13 14.21
N ALA A 89 -12.85 9.09 14.60
CA ALA A 89 -13.85 8.32 13.88
C ALA A 89 -13.93 8.73 12.40
N ASN A 90 -13.98 10.03 12.13
CA ASN A 90 -13.98 10.57 10.77
C ASN A 90 -12.72 10.16 9.99
N ILE A 91 -11.53 10.30 10.58
CA ILE A 91 -10.27 9.89 9.91
C ILE A 91 -10.28 8.39 9.57
N VAL A 92 -10.77 7.55 10.48
CA VAL A 92 -10.83 6.10 10.26
C VAL A 92 -11.83 5.77 9.15
N GLU A 93 -12.98 6.44 9.12
CA GLU A 93 -14.01 6.29 8.08
C GLU A 93 -13.52 6.76 6.70
N ASP A 94 -12.89 7.94 6.63
CA ASP A 94 -12.29 8.47 5.41
C ASP A 94 -11.23 7.50 4.85
N ASN A 95 -10.36 6.99 5.73
CA ASN A 95 -9.35 6.02 5.35
C ASN A 95 -9.98 4.70 4.86
N ASN A 96 -11.04 4.19 5.51
CA ASN A 96 -11.73 2.98 5.06
C ASN A 96 -12.36 3.17 3.68
N THR A 97 -13.01 4.32 3.46
CA THR A 97 -13.60 4.67 2.15
C THR A 97 -12.53 4.74 1.07
N ALA A 98 -11.38 5.35 1.37
CA ALA A 98 -10.24 5.40 0.44
C ALA A 98 -9.64 4.01 0.16
N ILE A 99 -9.55 3.16 1.19
CA ILE A 99 -9.10 1.76 1.06
C ILE A 99 -10.02 0.98 0.11
N GLU A 100 -11.34 1.05 0.31
CA GLU A 100 -12.30 0.34 -0.54
C GLU A 100 -12.21 0.80 -1.99
N LYS A 101 -12.11 2.12 -2.22
CA LYS A 101 -11.97 2.69 -3.56
C LYS A 101 -10.70 2.19 -4.24
N LEU A 102 -9.56 2.26 -3.56
CA LEU A 102 -8.27 1.81 -4.10
C LEU A 102 -8.27 0.30 -4.38
N GLN A 103 -8.90 -0.51 -3.52
CA GLN A 103 -9.03 -1.95 -3.78
C GLN A 103 -9.85 -2.23 -5.03
N ARG A 104 -11.00 -1.56 -5.20
CA ARG A 104 -11.81 -1.69 -6.42
C ARG A 104 -11.05 -1.28 -7.67
N GLU A 105 -10.27 -0.20 -7.61
CA GLU A 105 -9.43 0.25 -8.73
C GLU A 105 -8.33 -0.76 -9.07
N ILE A 106 -7.64 -1.30 -8.06
CA ILE A 106 -6.62 -2.36 -8.22
C ILE A 106 -7.25 -3.60 -8.86
N ASP A 107 -8.41 -4.03 -8.38
CA ASP A 107 -9.09 -5.23 -8.87
C ASP A 107 -9.58 -5.02 -10.30
N ALA A 108 -10.11 -3.84 -10.63
CA ALA A 108 -10.51 -3.48 -11.98
C ALA A 108 -9.31 -3.52 -12.95
N MET A 109 -8.16 -2.95 -12.57
CA MET A 109 -6.95 -2.97 -13.40
C MET A 109 -6.43 -4.40 -13.63
N LYS A 110 -6.46 -5.24 -12.60
CA LYS A 110 -6.05 -6.66 -12.70
C LYS A 110 -7.03 -7.50 -13.52
N ALA A 111 -8.31 -7.13 -13.57
CA ALA A 111 -9.33 -7.86 -14.31
C ALA A 111 -9.26 -7.64 -15.83
N ILE A 112 -8.55 -6.61 -16.29
CA ILE A 112 -8.40 -6.33 -17.73
C ILE A 112 -7.62 -7.48 -18.39
N LYS A 113 -8.31 -8.17 -19.31
CA LYS A 113 -7.74 -9.19 -20.18
C LYS A 113 -7.88 -8.75 -21.63
N ILE A 114 -6.76 -8.75 -22.34
CA ILE A 114 -6.66 -8.50 -23.77
C ILE A 114 -6.57 -9.87 -24.42
N GLU A 115 -7.69 -10.31 -24.97
CA GLU A 115 -7.82 -11.61 -25.62
C GLU A 115 -7.69 -11.48 -27.14
N ASP A 116 -7.45 -12.61 -27.80
CA ASP A 116 -7.50 -12.67 -29.26
C ASP A 116 -8.94 -12.60 -29.74
N THR A 117 -9.16 -11.98 -30.90
CA THR A 117 -10.42 -12.19 -31.61
C THR A 117 -10.48 -13.64 -32.13
N PRO A 118 -11.67 -14.17 -32.45
CA PRO A 118 -11.79 -15.48 -33.07
C PRO A 118 -10.96 -15.60 -34.36
N GLU A 119 -10.90 -14.56 -35.19
CA GLU A 119 -10.09 -14.60 -36.42
C GLU A 119 -8.58 -14.67 -36.10
N GLU A 120 -8.10 -13.84 -35.17
CA GLU A 120 -6.69 -13.86 -34.74
C GLU A 120 -6.28 -15.22 -34.19
N LEU A 121 -7.15 -15.84 -33.37
CA LEU A 121 -6.91 -17.16 -32.80
C LEU A 121 -6.82 -18.23 -33.91
N THR A 122 -7.76 -18.23 -34.86
CA THR A 122 -7.75 -19.20 -35.96
C THR A 122 -6.50 -19.06 -36.83
N LEU A 123 -6.08 -17.83 -37.13
CA LEU A 123 -4.86 -17.58 -37.90
C LEU A 123 -3.62 -18.06 -37.14
N LEU A 124 -3.54 -17.77 -35.84
CA LEU A 124 -2.45 -18.23 -34.98
C LEU A 124 -2.38 -19.76 -34.93
N GLU A 125 -3.52 -20.43 -34.81
CA GLU A 125 -3.60 -21.89 -34.79
C GLU A 125 -3.12 -22.51 -36.12
N GLN A 126 -3.52 -21.93 -37.25
CA GLN A 126 -3.08 -22.37 -38.58
C GLN A 126 -1.56 -22.21 -38.73
N GLN A 127 -1.02 -21.05 -38.38
CA GLN A 127 0.42 -20.78 -38.42
C GLN A 127 1.20 -21.73 -37.50
N ALA A 128 0.70 -21.95 -36.28
CA ALA A 128 1.30 -22.88 -35.33
C ALA A 128 1.26 -24.31 -35.85
N GLN A 129 0.17 -24.73 -36.50
CA GLN A 129 0.05 -26.07 -37.07
C GLN A 129 1.08 -26.30 -38.19
N GLN A 130 1.24 -25.33 -39.08
CA GLN A 130 2.25 -25.39 -40.14
C GLN A 130 3.66 -25.51 -39.55
N LYS A 131 4.01 -24.63 -38.61
CA LYS A 131 5.33 -24.67 -37.93
C LYS A 131 5.56 -25.97 -37.19
N MET A 132 4.52 -26.53 -36.56
CA MET A 132 4.59 -27.81 -35.87
C MET A 132 5.00 -28.93 -36.83
N TYR A 133 4.37 -29.02 -38.01
CA TYR A 133 4.74 -30.02 -39.02
C TYR A 133 6.18 -29.86 -39.50
N GLU A 134 6.61 -28.63 -39.78
CA GLU A 134 7.98 -28.33 -40.18
C GLU A 134 9.02 -28.75 -39.13
N MET A 135 8.69 -28.61 -37.84
CA MET A 135 9.53 -29.07 -36.73
C MET A 135 9.54 -30.59 -36.60
N LEU A 136 8.39 -31.25 -36.70
CA LEU A 136 8.27 -32.71 -36.58
C LEU A 136 9.06 -33.45 -37.66
N ILE A 137 9.13 -32.91 -38.88
CA ILE A 137 9.99 -33.46 -39.95
C ILE A 137 11.46 -33.47 -39.53
N LYS A 138 11.89 -32.50 -38.73
CA LYS A 138 13.30 -32.35 -38.29
C LYS A 138 13.61 -33.11 -37.01
N LEU A 139 12.61 -33.37 -36.17
CA LEU A 139 12.74 -34.05 -34.89
C LEU A 139 12.69 -35.58 -35.06
N LYS A 140 13.53 -36.29 -34.33
CA LYS A 140 13.48 -37.76 -34.29
C LYS A 140 12.67 -38.23 -33.07
N PRO A 141 11.67 -39.10 -33.21
CA PRO A 141 10.96 -39.64 -32.05
C PRO A 141 11.91 -40.34 -31.09
N ASN A 142 11.76 -40.10 -29.77
CA ASN A 142 12.55 -40.76 -28.72
C ASN A 142 14.09 -40.66 -28.93
N ASP A 143 14.57 -39.48 -29.33
CA ASP A 143 15.99 -39.24 -29.61
C ASP A 143 16.87 -39.43 -28.36
N THR A 144 17.76 -40.41 -28.39
CA THR A 144 18.74 -40.65 -27.33
C THR A 144 20.06 -39.91 -27.53
N THR A 145 20.25 -39.23 -28.67
CA THR A 145 21.50 -38.55 -29.04
C THR A 145 21.59 -37.11 -28.51
N GLY A 146 20.50 -36.58 -27.95
CA GLY A 146 20.42 -35.20 -27.47
C GLY A 146 20.40 -34.14 -28.57
N ARG A 147 20.21 -34.54 -29.83
CA ARG A 147 20.08 -33.64 -30.98
C ARG A 147 18.79 -32.83 -30.86
N ASN A 148 17.67 -33.48 -30.55
CA ASN A 148 16.38 -32.82 -30.37
C ASN A 148 16.46 -31.74 -29.30
N LYS A 149 17.03 -32.05 -28.14
CA LYS A 149 17.24 -31.10 -27.04
C LYS A 149 17.98 -29.82 -27.47
N ARG A 150 19.03 -29.95 -28.29
CA ARG A 150 19.77 -28.78 -28.82
C ARG A 150 18.92 -27.93 -29.76
N MET A 151 18.16 -28.57 -30.66
CA MET A 151 17.28 -27.89 -31.61
C MET A 151 16.14 -27.16 -30.89
N LEU A 152 15.48 -27.84 -29.94
CA LEU A 152 14.44 -27.28 -29.09
C LEU A 152 14.95 -26.09 -28.28
N GLY A 153 16.16 -26.18 -27.72
CA GLY A 153 16.74 -25.05 -26.99
C GLY A 153 16.86 -23.77 -27.83
N ASN A 154 17.31 -23.89 -29.08
CA ASN A 154 17.38 -22.74 -29.99
C ASN A 154 15.97 -22.23 -30.34
N TRP A 155 15.06 -23.13 -30.71
CA TRP A 155 13.70 -22.76 -31.11
C TRP A 155 12.90 -22.13 -29.97
N VAL A 156 12.97 -22.66 -28.74
CA VAL A 156 12.28 -22.09 -27.57
C VAL A 156 12.79 -20.68 -27.27
N THR A 157 14.09 -20.45 -27.39
CA THR A 157 14.70 -19.13 -27.12
C THR A 157 14.21 -18.09 -28.13
N GLN A 158 14.20 -18.45 -29.42
CA GLN A 158 13.83 -17.55 -30.52
C GLN A 158 12.34 -17.59 -30.89
N ALA A 159 11.53 -18.38 -30.18
CA ALA A 159 10.14 -18.60 -30.56
C ALA A 159 9.34 -17.28 -30.60
N ASP A 160 8.70 -17.02 -31.73
CA ASP A 160 7.54 -16.14 -31.79
C ASP A 160 6.30 -16.89 -31.25
N ARG A 161 5.17 -16.19 -31.17
CA ARG A 161 3.95 -16.71 -30.57
C ARG A 161 3.44 -17.99 -31.24
N ALA A 162 3.44 -18.05 -32.57
CA ALA A 162 3.03 -19.23 -33.34
C ALA A 162 4.00 -20.40 -33.14
N THR A 163 5.31 -20.13 -33.10
CA THR A 163 6.35 -21.13 -32.81
C THR A 163 6.19 -21.68 -31.39
N ALA A 164 5.89 -20.81 -30.42
CA ALA A 164 5.69 -21.21 -29.04
C ALA A 164 4.45 -22.11 -28.86
N LEU A 165 3.36 -21.79 -29.56
CA LEU A 165 2.16 -22.62 -29.60
C LEU A 165 2.43 -23.98 -30.26
N ALA A 166 3.17 -23.99 -31.37
CA ALA A 166 3.60 -25.21 -32.05
C ALA A 166 4.44 -26.13 -31.12
N LEU A 167 5.44 -25.55 -30.46
CA LEU A 167 6.31 -26.29 -29.52
C LEU A 167 5.54 -26.82 -28.31
N THR A 168 4.55 -26.08 -27.82
CA THR A 168 3.67 -26.55 -26.74
C THR A 168 2.82 -27.73 -27.17
N LYS A 169 2.32 -27.74 -28.42
CA LYS A 169 1.63 -28.93 -28.97
C LYS A 169 2.58 -30.13 -29.08
N ILE A 170 3.83 -29.94 -29.52
CA ILE A 170 4.84 -31.01 -29.58
C ILE A 170 5.19 -31.54 -28.18
N MET A 171 5.29 -30.66 -27.19
CA MET A 171 5.56 -31.02 -25.80
C MET A 171 4.50 -31.97 -25.22
N LEU A 172 3.24 -31.85 -25.65
CA LEU A 172 2.15 -32.73 -25.22
C LEU A 172 2.22 -34.12 -25.85
N MET A 173 3.05 -34.32 -26.88
CA MET A 173 3.22 -35.61 -27.54
C MET A 173 4.16 -36.51 -26.72
N PRO A 174 3.78 -37.77 -26.42
CA PRO A 174 4.59 -38.67 -25.60
C PRO A 174 6.02 -38.89 -26.10
N ASP A 175 6.19 -38.94 -27.43
CA ASP A 175 7.49 -39.20 -28.09
C ASP A 175 8.51 -38.06 -27.93
N TYR A 176 8.07 -36.87 -27.52
CA TYR A 176 8.90 -35.67 -27.39
C TYR A 176 8.85 -35.05 -26.00
N ALA A 177 7.88 -35.41 -25.15
CA ALA A 177 7.66 -34.81 -23.84
C ALA A 177 8.91 -34.81 -22.94
N LYS A 178 9.72 -35.86 -22.99
CA LYS A 178 10.95 -36.00 -22.18
C LYS A 178 12.06 -35.02 -22.57
N GLU A 179 11.99 -34.43 -23.78
CA GLU A 179 12.97 -33.47 -24.28
C GLU A 179 12.71 -32.04 -23.76
N PHE A 180 11.52 -31.76 -23.21
CA PHE A 180 11.15 -30.45 -22.69
C PHE A 180 11.46 -30.32 -21.20
N SER A 181 12.47 -29.52 -20.88
CA SER A 181 12.76 -29.13 -19.49
C SER A 181 11.69 -28.18 -18.92
N GLU A 182 11.54 -28.14 -17.60
CA GLU A 182 10.64 -27.20 -16.92
C GLU A 182 10.88 -25.74 -17.33
N ARG A 183 12.16 -25.35 -17.50
CA ARG A 183 12.52 -24.02 -17.98
C ARG A 183 11.90 -23.69 -19.34
N TYR A 184 11.85 -24.67 -20.25
CA TYR A 184 11.23 -24.46 -21.56
C TYR A 184 9.72 -24.28 -21.43
N LYS A 185 9.07 -25.01 -20.52
CA LYS A 185 7.63 -24.88 -20.28
C LYS A 185 7.28 -23.46 -19.83
N THR A 186 8.05 -22.90 -18.89
CA THR A 186 7.86 -21.51 -18.42
C THR A 186 8.00 -20.52 -19.57
N ILE A 187 9.09 -20.61 -20.36
CA ILE A 187 9.34 -19.69 -21.48
C ILE A 187 8.22 -19.77 -22.53
N LEU A 188 7.78 -20.98 -22.88
CA LEU A 188 6.70 -21.18 -23.84
C LEU A 188 5.36 -20.64 -23.32
N SER A 189 5.06 -20.86 -22.04
CA SER A 189 3.84 -20.35 -21.41
C SER A 189 3.78 -18.82 -21.43
N GLU A 190 4.91 -18.13 -21.31
CA GLU A 190 4.99 -16.67 -21.44
C GLU A 190 4.86 -16.22 -22.90
N LYS A 191 5.55 -16.89 -23.83
CA LYS A 191 5.57 -16.52 -25.25
C LYS A 191 4.26 -16.79 -26.01
N ILE A 192 3.40 -17.68 -25.52
CA ILE A 192 2.06 -17.93 -26.11
C ILE A 192 1.09 -16.78 -25.80
N ARG A 193 1.33 -16.03 -24.72
CA ARG A 193 0.47 -14.92 -24.31
C ARG A 193 0.47 -13.85 -25.39
N LYS A 194 -0.68 -13.18 -25.53
CA LYS A 194 -0.86 -12.08 -26.46
C LYS A 194 0.13 -10.94 -26.10
N PRO A 195 0.93 -10.42 -27.05
CA PRO A 195 1.96 -9.43 -26.74
C PRO A 195 1.35 -8.15 -26.15
N GLU A 196 0.18 -7.73 -26.63
CA GLU A 196 -0.56 -6.58 -26.10
C GLU A 196 -0.93 -6.78 -24.61
N GLN A 197 -1.27 -8.01 -24.20
CA GLN A 197 -1.52 -8.33 -22.79
C GLN A 197 -0.26 -8.17 -21.94
N ILE A 198 0.89 -8.63 -22.45
CA ILE A 198 2.18 -8.52 -21.74
C ILE A 198 2.57 -7.04 -21.59
N GLU A 199 2.39 -6.25 -22.64
CA GLU A 199 2.67 -4.80 -22.60
C GLU A 199 1.75 -4.06 -21.62
N HIS A 200 0.45 -4.37 -21.65
CA HIS A 200 -0.52 -3.84 -20.70
C HIS A 200 -0.13 -4.17 -19.25
N GLU A 201 0.22 -5.43 -18.96
CA GLU A 201 0.66 -5.83 -17.61
C GLU A 201 1.92 -5.10 -17.15
N LYS A 202 2.91 -4.95 -18.04
CA LYS A 202 4.14 -4.19 -17.75
C LYS A 202 3.85 -2.71 -17.50
N ALA A 203 2.91 -2.12 -18.24
CA ALA A 203 2.51 -0.73 -18.06
C ALA A 203 1.74 -0.51 -16.74
N VAL A 204 0.91 -1.48 -16.35
CA VAL A 204 0.08 -1.44 -15.15
C VAL A 204 0.86 -1.81 -13.88
N GLU A 205 1.89 -2.65 -13.97
CA GLU A 205 2.71 -3.07 -12.82
C GLU A 205 3.23 -1.92 -11.94
N PRO A 206 3.86 -0.84 -12.46
CA PRO A 206 4.31 0.27 -11.63
C PRO A 206 3.14 1.00 -10.95
N ILE A 207 2.00 1.13 -11.65
CA ILE A 207 0.80 1.77 -11.12
C ILE A 207 0.23 0.95 -9.95
N LEU A 208 0.14 -0.37 -10.11
CA LEU A 208 -0.29 -1.29 -9.05
C LEU A 208 0.65 -1.26 -7.85
N LYS A 209 1.97 -1.13 -8.05
CA LYS A 209 2.93 -0.95 -6.95
C LYS A 209 2.66 0.35 -6.20
N GLU A 210 2.48 1.46 -6.89
CA GLU A 210 2.17 2.75 -6.26
C GLU A 210 0.86 2.68 -5.47
N MET A 211 -0.21 2.16 -6.07
CA MET A 211 -1.50 1.96 -5.41
C MET A 211 -1.39 1.05 -4.18
N GLY A 212 -0.63 -0.05 -4.29
CA GLY A 212 -0.35 -0.95 -3.18
C GLY A 212 0.37 -0.26 -2.01
N THR A 213 1.34 0.62 -2.28
CA THR A 213 2.01 1.40 -1.22
C THR A 213 1.06 2.39 -0.54
N LYS A 214 0.19 3.06 -1.30
CA LYS A 214 -0.83 3.97 -0.75
C LYS A 214 -1.82 3.21 0.13
N LEU A 215 -2.31 2.07 -0.35
CA LEU A 215 -3.20 1.18 0.38
C LEU A 215 -2.57 0.73 1.71
N GLY A 216 -1.31 0.29 1.67
CA GLY A 216 -0.56 -0.10 2.87
C GLY A 216 -0.44 1.05 3.89
N LYS A 217 -0.15 2.27 3.45
CA LYS A 217 -0.09 3.45 4.33
C LYS A 217 -1.41 3.72 5.04
N LEU A 218 -2.54 3.61 4.35
CA LEU A 218 -3.87 3.81 4.94
C LEU A 218 -4.19 2.74 5.98
N TYR A 219 -3.93 1.46 5.67
CA TYR A 219 -4.09 0.37 6.63
C TYR A 219 -3.24 0.56 7.87
N MET A 220 -1.97 0.94 7.72
CA MET A 220 -1.08 1.20 8.85
C MET A 220 -1.53 2.39 9.69
N CYS A 221 -2.01 3.46 9.06
CA CYS A 221 -2.56 4.61 9.77
C CYS A 221 -3.75 4.20 10.65
N ASN A 222 -4.72 3.48 10.08
CA ASN A 222 -5.88 2.97 10.82
C ASN A 222 -5.49 2.00 11.92
N PHE A 223 -4.53 1.12 11.67
CA PHE A 223 -4.01 0.18 12.67
C PHE A 223 -3.42 0.92 13.87
N HIS A 224 -2.50 1.87 13.62
CA HIS A 224 -1.86 2.65 14.69
C HIS A 224 -2.86 3.52 15.46
N LEU A 225 -3.83 4.12 14.77
CA LEU A 225 -4.90 4.89 15.43
C LEU A 225 -5.72 4.01 16.37
N LYS A 226 -6.18 2.84 15.89
CA LYS A 226 -6.93 1.87 16.71
C LYS A 226 -6.12 1.37 17.90
N GLN A 227 -4.82 1.12 17.70
CA GLN A 227 -3.92 0.70 18.78
C GLN A 227 -3.76 1.81 19.83
N ALA A 228 -3.51 3.05 19.40
CA ALA A 228 -3.37 4.19 20.29
C ALA A 228 -4.64 4.46 21.11
N MET A 229 -5.82 4.27 20.50
CA MET A 229 -7.09 4.34 21.22
C MET A 229 -7.20 3.24 22.29
N LYS A 230 -6.87 1.99 21.95
CA LYS A 230 -6.96 0.85 22.88
C LYS A 230 -6.01 0.97 24.07
N SER A 231 -4.76 1.39 23.84
CA SER A 231 -3.75 1.56 24.90
C SER A 231 -4.15 2.58 25.97
N TYR A 232 -5.19 3.38 25.73
CA TYR A 232 -5.71 4.34 26.69
C TYR A 232 -6.87 3.81 27.52
N TYR A 233 -7.65 2.86 27.00
CA TYR A 233 -8.80 2.28 27.73
C TYR A 233 -8.39 1.13 28.67
N ASN A 234 -7.14 0.68 28.61
CA ASN A 234 -6.52 -0.27 29.52
C ASN A 234 -5.56 0.44 30.47
#